data_AF-A0A2A4JLY9-F1
#
_entry.id   AF-A0A2A4JLY9-F1
#
_cell.length_a   1.000
_cell.length_b   1.000
_cell.length_c   1.000
_cell.angle_alpha   90.00
_cell.angle_beta   90.00
_cell.angle_gamma   90.00
#
_symmetry.space_group_name_H-M   'P 1'
#
loop_
_entity.id
_entity.type
_entity.pdbx_description
1 polymer ?
#
loop_
_entity_poly.entity_id
_entity_poly.type
_entity_poly.pdbx_seq_one_letter_code
_entity_poly.pdbx_strand_id
1 'polypeptide(L)'
;MDSRYSLLLVVLSIVCSANAASAPFIQKCKWDDSKCIKGSAQSAIPILAAGIPELGVEKLDPFYMKSLDASSNGLNLQLWDIKGTGLSGCVAKKMQRDINKSKLIVKLQCSVDFVGKYEMSGRLLILPIEGKGNAHVVLRKVVITAEVDIGDNIGKDGEKHWKINNWKHSYDLKEKSTIELENLFNGNEALGRAARELIANSSNEIVKEVGPPIVKAIIGKIIENVDRFFQNVPASELAID
;
A
#
# COMPACT_ATOMS: atom_id res chain seq x y z
N MET A 1 64.48 40.66 10.21
CA MET A 1 64.20 40.30 11.60
C MET A 1 63.00 41.12 12.01
N ASP A 2 61.79 40.67 11.67
CA ASP A 2 60.91 39.81 12.49
C ASP A 2 59.90 40.73 13.20
N SER A 3 58.60 40.47 13.29
CA SER A 3 57.76 39.39 12.84
C SER A 3 56.33 39.94 12.81
N ARG A 4 55.55 39.49 11.82
CA ARG A 4 54.13 39.78 11.65
C ARG A 4 53.33 39.00 12.70
N TYR A 5 52.54 39.67 13.53
CA TYR A 5 51.51 39.01 14.34
C TYR A 5 50.14 39.31 13.75
N SER A 6 49.71 38.44 12.83
CA SER A 6 48.34 38.33 12.37
C SER A 6 47.53 37.61 13.46
N LEU A 7 46.61 38.32 14.10
CA LEU A 7 45.72 37.75 15.11
C LEU A 7 44.65 36.90 14.40
N LEU A 8 44.81 35.57 14.40
CA LEU A 8 43.85 34.64 13.82
C LEU A 8 42.67 34.44 14.80
N LEU A 9 41.50 34.96 14.44
CA LEU A 9 40.22 34.63 15.08
C LEU A 9 39.81 33.21 14.65
N VAL A 10 40.00 32.23 15.53
CA VAL A 10 39.46 30.87 15.36
C VAL A 10 38.03 30.87 15.89
N VAL A 11 37.05 30.93 14.99
CA VAL A 11 35.63 30.69 15.32
C VAL A 11 35.42 29.17 15.36
N LEU A 12 35.38 28.61 16.56
CA LEU A 12 35.07 27.20 16.78
C LEU A 12 33.55 27.00 16.67
N SER A 13 33.06 26.75 15.45
CA SER A 13 31.66 26.33 15.25
C SER A 13 31.48 24.91 15.75
N ILE A 14 30.93 24.77 16.96
CA ILE A 14 30.42 23.50 17.49
C ILE A 14 29.21 23.12 16.64
N VAL A 15 29.42 22.26 15.65
CA VAL A 15 28.33 21.58 14.95
C VAL A 15 27.82 20.51 15.91
N CYS A 16 26.79 20.86 16.69
CA CYS A 16 26.01 19.86 17.41
C CYS A 16 25.24 19.07 16.35
N SER A 17 25.78 17.93 15.93
CA SER A 17 25.04 16.95 15.13
C SER A 17 23.94 16.36 16.02
N ALA A 18 22.82 17.07 16.15
CA ALA A 18 21.60 16.45 16.61
C ALA A 18 21.20 15.46 15.50
N ASN A 19 21.38 14.15 15.75
CA ASN A 19 20.77 13.13 14.91
C ASN A 19 19.26 13.35 14.98
N ALA A 20 18.70 14.02 13.98
CA ALA A 20 17.26 14.13 13.83
C ALA A 20 16.71 12.73 13.58
N ALA A 21 15.66 12.36 14.32
CA ALA A 21 14.94 11.11 14.09
C ALA A 21 14.51 11.04 12.62
N SER A 22 14.78 9.92 11.97
CA SER A 22 14.39 9.66 10.58
C SER A 22 12.87 9.51 10.43
N ALA A 23 12.17 9.09 11.50
CA ALA A 23 10.72 8.92 11.50
C ALA A 23 10.05 9.56 12.73
N PRO A 24 10.07 10.91 12.87
CA PRO A 24 9.54 11.60 14.05
C PRO A 24 8.02 11.49 14.21
N PHE A 25 7.32 11.06 13.16
CA PHE A 25 5.88 10.81 13.14
C PHE A 25 5.50 9.43 13.69
N ILE A 26 6.47 8.54 13.91
CA ILE A 26 6.23 7.25 14.56
C ILE A 26 6.31 7.44 16.07
N GLN A 27 5.19 7.20 16.74
CA GLN A 27 5.20 7.00 18.17
C GLN A 27 5.76 5.60 18.45
N LYS A 28 6.88 5.54 19.17
CA LYS A 28 7.51 4.29 19.59
C LYS A 28 6.63 3.60 20.62
N CYS A 29 6.43 2.30 20.46
CA CYS A 29 5.56 1.51 21.31
C CYS A 29 6.25 0.23 21.76
N LYS A 30 5.91 -0.23 22.97
CA LYS A 30 6.26 -1.58 23.41
C LYS A 30 5.47 -2.58 22.57
N TRP A 31 6.06 -3.74 22.27
CA TRP A 31 5.47 -4.73 21.35
C TRP A 31 4.09 -5.25 21.79
N ASP A 32 3.82 -5.30 23.10
CA ASP A 32 2.55 -5.77 23.69
C ASP A 32 1.50 -4.66 23.86
N ASP A 33 1.86 -3.39 23.64
CA ASP A 33 0.91 -2.28 23.66
C ASP A 33 0.22 -2.10 22.29
N SER A 34 -0.74 -2.98 22.03
CA SER A 34 -1.53 -2.94 20.79
C SER A 34 -2.31 -1.63 20.60
N LYS A 35 -2.61 -0.88 21.68
CA LYS A 35 -3.31 0.41 21.58
C LYS A 35 -2.37 1.49 21.07
N CYS A 36 -1.15 1.55 21.62
CA CYS A 36 -0.10 2.44 21.14
C CYS A 36 0.26 2.13 19.69
N ILE A 37 0.54 0.87 19.36
CA ILE A 37 0.94 0.47 17.99
C ILE A 37 -0.14 0.86 16.99
N LYS A 38 -1.42 0.62 17.32
CA LYS A 38 -2.56 1.02 16.48
C LYS A 38 -2.65 2.54 16.31
N GLY A 39 -2.48 3.30 17.38
CA GLY A 39 -2.50 4.77 17.33
C GLY A 39 -1.36 5.33 16.48
N SER A 40 -0.14 4.85 16.71
CA SER A 40 1.06 5.20 15.94
C SER A 40 0.87 4.92 14.45
N ALA A 41 0.43 3.70 14.12
CA ALA A 41 0.15 3.33 12.73
C ALA A 41 -0.96 4.19 12.10
N GLN A 42 -2.02 4.52 12.83
CA GLN A 42 -3.10 5.36 12.31
C GLN A 42 -2.59 6.75 11.91
N SER A 43 -1.68 7.33 12.69
CA SER A 43 -1.04 8.62 12.39
C SER A 43 -0.04 8.50 11.22
N ALA A 44 0.63 7.35 11.09
CA ALA A 44 1.61 7.11 10.04
C ALA A 44 1.00 6.86 8.65
N ILE A 45 -0.19 6.24 8.58
CA ILE A 45 -0.88 5.91 7.30
C ILE A 45 -0.90 7.08 6.31
N PRO A 46 -1.42 8.28 6.64
CA PRO A 46 -1.48 9.38 5.67
C PRO A 46 -0.10 9.87 5.23
N ILE A 47 0.91 9.80 6.10
CA ILE A 47 2.28 10.24 5.82
C ILE A 47 2.97 9.25 4.87
N LEU A 48 2.89 7.95 5.17
CA LEU A 48 3.41 6.91 4.28
C LEU A 48 2.67 6.90 2.93
N ALA A 49 1.37 7.18 2.93
CA ALA A 49 0.59 7.27 1.69
C ALA A 49 1.02 8.46 0.80
N ALA A 50 1.42 9.58 1.41
CA ALA A 50 1.95 10.73 0.68
C ALA A 50 3.33 10.47 0.04
N GLY A 51 4.06 9.47 0.56
CA GLY A 51 5.43 9.16 0.17
C GLY A 51 6.45 9.89 1.05
N ILE A 52 7.63 9.29 1.19
CA ILE A 52 8.78 9.82 1.92
C ILE A 52 10.02 9.53 1.07
N PRO A 53 10.34 10.39 0.09
CA PRO A 53 11.42 10.17 -0.86
C PRO A 53 12.78 9.89 -0.20
N GLU A 54 13.06 10.54 0.93
CA GLU A 54 14.29 10.41 1.71
C GLU A 54 14.46 8.99 2.28
N LEU A 55 13.36 8.26 2.49
CA LEU A 55 13.34 6.87 2.95
C LEU A 55 13.03 5.88 1.82
N GLY A 56 13.03 6.35 0.56
CA GLY A 56 12.70 5.53 -0.61
C GLY A 56 11.23 5.13 -0.72
N VAL A 57 10.35 5.72 0.10
CA VAL A 57 8.91 5.47 0.09
C VAL A 57 8.28 6.30 -1.02
N GLU A 58 7.80 5.62 -2.05
CA GLU A 58 7.06 6.22 -3.16
C GLU A 58 5.67 6.71 -2.69
N LYS A 59 5.09 7.61 -3.46
CA LYS A 59 3.70 8.04 -3.26
C LYS A 59 2.74 6.88 -3.51
N LEU A 60 1.86 6.61 -2.54
CA LEU A 60 0.83 5.57 -2.62
C LEU A 60 -0.59 6.14 -2.71
N ASP A 61 -0.79 7.45 -2.56
CA ASP A 61 -2.08 8.09 -2.77
C ASP A 61 -1.96 9.46 -3.48
N PRO A 62 -2.25 9.53 -4.81
CA PRO A 62 -2.62 8.42 -5.67
C PRO A 62 -1.49 7.40 -5.88
N PHE A 63 -1.89 6.12 -5.91
CA PHE A 63 -1.07 4.99 -6.34
C PHE A 63 -1.13 4.86 -7.88
N TYR A 64 -0.03 4.43 -8.50
CA TYR A 64 0.04 4.19 -9.95
C TYR A 64 0.64 2.82 -10.29
N MET A 65 0.03 2.12 -11.25
CA MET A 65 0.56 0.89 -11.84
C MET A 65 0.38 0.92 -13.36
N LYS A 66 1.48 0.77 -14.10
CA LYS A 66 1.49 0.91 -15.56
C LYS A 66 0.67 -0.17 -16.26
N SER A 67 0.84 -1.42 -15.85
CA SER A 67 0.16 -2.56 -16.44
C SER A 67 0.07 -3.72 -15.47
N LEU A 68 -0.99 -4.52 -15.61
CA LEU A 68 -1.17 -5.77 -14.87
C LEU A 68 -1.93 -6.77 -15.75
N ASP A 69 -1.38 -7.97 -15.86
CA ASP A 69 -2.11 -9.14 -16.35
C ASP A 69 -2.84 -9.79 -15.16
N ALA A 70 -4.17 -9.72 -15.18
CA ALA A 70 -5.05 -10.32 -14.18
C ALA A 70 -5.85 -11.50 -14.77
N SER A 71 -5.36 -12.08 -15.86
CA SER A 71 -6.00 -13.20 -16.54
C SER A 71 -6.05 -14.45 -15.66
N SER A 72 -7.11 -15.23 -15.84
CA SER A 72 -7.36 -16.50 -15.17
C SER A 72 -7.82 -17.55 -16.18
N ASN A 73 -8.08 -18.77 -15.72
CA ASN A 73 -8.56 -19.84 -16.60
C ASN A 73 -9.94 -19.48 -17.17
N GLY A 74 -9.99 -19.16 -18.46
CA GLY A 74 -11.22 -18.82 -19.17
C GLY A 74 -11.56 -17.33 -19.21
N LEU A 75 -10.76 -16.47 -18.57
CA LEU A 75 -10.89 -15.02 -18.64
C LEU A 75 -9.53 -14.38 -18.91
N ASN A 76 -9.37 -13.78 -20.08
CA ASN A 76 -8.28 -12.85 -20.34
C ASN A 76 -8.66 -11.48 -19.78
N LEU A 77 -7.80 -10.89 -18.95
CA LEU A 77 -7.99 -9.55 -18.40
C LEU A 77 -6.65 -8.84 -18.30
N GLN A 78 -6.50 -7.80 -19.12
CA GLN A 78 -5.34 -6.94 -19.13
C GLN A 78 -5.75 -5.54 -18.65
N LEU A 79 -4.92 -4.96 -17.79
CA LEU A 79 -5.15 -3.65 -17.18
C LEU A 79 -3.97 -2.74 -17.45
N TRP A 80 -4.23 -1.45 -17.69
CA TRP A 80 -3.20 -0.43 -17.91
C TRP A 80 -3.56 0.89 -17.25
N ASP A 81 -2.53 1.72 -17.03
CA ASP A 81 -2.66 3.08 -16.50
C ASP A 81 -3.52 3.13 -15.22
N ILE A 82 -3.35 2.14 -14.35
CA ILE A 82 -4.14 1.99 -13.13
C ILE A 82 -3.74 3.11 -12.17
N LYS A 83 -4.73 3.89 -11.73
CA LYS A 83 -4.59 4.91 -10.70
C LYS A 83 -5.54 4.57 -9.56
N GLY A 84 -4.99 4.40 -8.36
CA GLY A 84 -5.74 4.17 -7.13
C GLY A 84 -5.71 5.38 -6.21
N THR A 85 -6.80 5.65 -5.49
CA THR A 85 -6.87 6.68 -4.44
C THR A 85 -7.58 6.18 -3.20
N GLY A 86 -7.38 6.87 -2.07
CA GLY A 86 -8.08 6.63 -0.80
C GLY A 86 -7.29 5.82 0.23
N LEU A 87 -6.05 5.43 -0.08
CA LEU A 87 -5.17 4.73 0.86
C LEU A 87 -4.80 5.61 2.08
N SER A 88 -4.66 6.92 1.88
CA SER A 88 -4.43 7.89 2.97
C SER A 88 -5.58 7.94 3.98
N GLY A 89 -6.79 7.56 3.56
CA GLY A 89 -8.00 7.50 4.39
C GLY A 89 -8.25 6.16 5.08
N CYS A 90 -7.32 5.20 4.98
CA CYS A 90 -7.46 3.91 5.65
C CYS A 90 -7.49 4.06 7.18
N VAL A 91 -8.38 3.31 7.82
CA VAL A 91 -8.53 3.26 9.26
C VAL A 91 -7.91 1.98 9.81
N ALA A 92 -6.92 2.11 10.69
CA ALA A 92 -6.37 1.00 11.45
C ALA A 92 -7.44 0.42 12.38
N LYS A 93 -7.80 -0.85 12.15
CA LYS A 93 -8.72 -1.60 13.02
C LYS A 93 -7.95 -2.43 14.04
N LYS A 94 -6.84 -3.04 13.63
CA LYS A 94 -5.91 -3.80 14.47
C LYS A 94 -4.48 -3.60 14.00
N MET A 95 -3.57 -3.40 14.95
CA MET A 95 -2.12 -3.48 14.76
C MET A 95 -1.54 -4.19 15.97
N GLN A 96 -0.80 -5.27 15.76
CA GLN A 96 -0.25 -6.08 16.84
C GLN A 96 1.07 -6.71 16.40
N ARG A 97 2.08 -6.67 17.28
CA ARG A 97 3.32 -7.44 17.11
C ARG A 97 3.22 -8.76 17.89
N ASP A 98 3.63 -9.85 17.27
CA ASP A 98 3.88 -11.14 17.92
C ASP A 98 5.38 -11.41 17.82
N ILE A 99 6.13 -11.03 18.86
CA ILE A 99 7.59 -11.13 18.87
C ILE A 99 8.09 -12.57 18.87
N ASN A 100 7.31 -13.51 19.41
CA ASN A 100 7.69 -14.92 19.48
C ASN A 100 7.66 -15.58 18.11
N LYS A 101 6.81 -15.08 17.21
CA LYS A 101 6.69 -15.55 15.83
C LYS A 101 7.34 -14.59 14.83
N SER A 102 7.89 -13.47 15.31
CA SER A 102 8.38 -12.35 14.50
C SER A 102 7.35 -11.89 13.46
N LYS A 103 6.12 -11.61 13.90
CA LYS A 103 5.02 -11.20 13.01
C LYS A 103 4.43 -9.84 13.38
N LEU A 104 3.97 -9.13 12.35
CA LEU A 104 3.05 -8.02 12.46
C LEU A 104 1.67 -8.43 11.92
N ILE A 105 0.65 -8.28 12.73
CA ILE A 105 -0.75 -8.54 12.36
C ILE A 105 -1.44 -7.19 12.15
N VAL A 106 -1.85 -6.94 10.91
CA VAL A 106 -2.43 -5.67 10.46
C VAL A 106 -3.85 -5.91 10.00
N LYS A 107 -4.78 -5.04 10.43
CA LYS A 107 -6.13 -4.99 9.88
C LYS A 107 -6.50 -3.55 9.60
N LEU A 108 -6.70 -3.22 8.33
CA LEU A 108 -7.10 -1.90 7.87
C LEU A 108 -8.51 -1.95 7.28
N GLN A 109 -9.27 -0.87 7.43
CA GLN A 109 -10.50 -0.65 6.69
C GLN A 109 -10.29 0.56 5.79
N CYS A 110 -10.45 0.39 4.48
CA CYS A 110 -10.20 1.42 3.49
C CYS A 110 -11.44 1.67 2.64
N SER A 111 -11.54 2.87 2.09
CA SER A 111 -12.46 3.17 0.99
C SER A 111 -11.60 3.65 -0.17
N VAL A 112 -11.57 2.87 -1.23
CA VAL A 112 -10.64 3.06 -2.36
C VAL A 112 -11.41 3.21 -3.66
N ASP A 113 -10.78 3.92 -4.57
CA ASP A 113 -11.28 4.23 -5.90
C ASP A 113 -10.16 3.99 -6.90
N PHE A 114 -10.43 3.17 -7.91
CA PHE A 114 -9.49 2.81 -8.96
C PHE A 114 -10.06 3.17 -10.32
N VAL A 115 -9.26 3.88 -11.11
CA VAL A 115 -9.53 4.12 -12.52
C VAL A 115 -8.39 3.54 -13.36
N GLY A 116 -8.68 3.13 -14.58
CA GLY A 116 -7.67 2.63 -15.50
C GLY A 116 -8.28 2.20 -16.82
N LYS A 117 -7.47 1.57 -17.67
CA LYS A 117 -7.91 0.96 -18.92
C LYS A 117 -7.95 -0.54 -18.76
N TYR A 118 -8.92 -1.18 -19.40
CA TYR A 118 -9.05 -2.63 -19.42
C TYR A 118 -9.21 -3.15 -20.84
N GLU A 119 -8.81 -4.40 -21.05
CA GLU A 119 -9.19 -5.23 -22.17
C GLU A 119 -9.50 -6.62 -21.62
N MET A 120 -10.69 -7.13 -21.92
CA MET A 120 -11.19 -8.37 -21.35
C MET A 120 -11.86 -9.21 -22.44
N SER A 121 -11.64 -10.51 -22.40
CA SER A 121 -12.34 -11.48 -23.24
C SER A 121 -12.41 -12.84 -22.56
N GLY A 122 -13.49 -13.58 -22.82
CA GLY A 122 -13.68 -14.93 -22.26
C GLY A 122 -14.98 -15.03 -21.48
N ARG A 123 -14.94 -15.61 -20.28
CA ARG A 123 -16.11 -15.83 -19.43
C ARG A 123 -15.88 -15.20 -18.06
N LEU A 124 -16.77 -14.28 -17.69
CA LEU A 124 -16.85 -13.70 -16.34
C LEU A 124 -18.05 -14.32 -15.62
N LEU A 125 -17.82 -14.96 -14.47
CA LEU A 125 -18.79 -15.83 -13.82
C LEU A 125 -19.23 -16.96 -14.80
N ILE A 126 -20.46 -16.86 -15.32
CA ILE A 126 -21.02 -17.79 -16.32
C ILE A 126 -21.18 -17.15 -17.70
N LEU A 127 -21.01 -15.84 -17.80
CA LEU A 127 -21.33 -15.08 -19.01
C LEU A 127 -20.12 -14.93 -19.93
N PRO A 128 -20.26 -15.21 -21.23
CA PRO A 128 -19.32 -14.71 -22.22
C PRO A 128 -19.25 -13.18 -22.14
N ILE A 129 -18.05 -12.65 -22.07
CA ILE A 129 -17.81 -11.21 -21.99
C ILE A 129 -16.65 -10.83 -22.90
N GLU A 130 -16.77 -9.66 -23.52
CA GLU A 130 -15.69 -8.98 -24.20
C GLU A 130 -15.84 -7.47 -23.99
N GLY A 131 -14.73 -6.76 -23.97
CA GLY A 131 -14.76 -5.30 -23.88
C GLY A 131 -13.38 -4.70 -23.76
N LYS A 132 -13.27 -3.44 -24.18
CA LYS A 132 -12.05 -2.65 -24.06
C LYS A 132 -12.40 -1.19 -23.91
N GLY A 133 -11.93 -0.56 -22.84
CA GLY A 133 -12.26 0.83 -22.55
C GLY A 133 -11.72 1.28 -21.21
N ASN A 134 -12.32 2.33 -20.64
CA ASN A 134 -12.02 2.73 -19.27
C ASN A 134 -12.79 1.83 -18.29
N ALA A 135 -12.16 1.60 -17.14
CA ALA A 135 -12.74 0.93 -16.00
C ALA A 135 -12.70 1.88 -14.79
N HIS A 136 -13.78 1.88 -14.01
CA HIS A 136 -13.86 2.56 -12.72
C HIS A 136 -14.39 1.57 -11.68
N VAL A 137 -13.63 1.38 -10.61
CA VAL A 137 -13.95 0.44 -9.53
C VAL A 137 -13.89 1.17 -8.20
N VAL A 138 -14.97 1.03 -7.44
CA VAL A 138 -15.13 1.67 -6.13
C VAL A 138 -15.40 0.60 -5.09
N LEU A 139 -14.50 0.50 -4.10
CA LEU A 139 -14.66 -0.40 -2.96
C LEU A 139 -14.78 0.44 -1.69
N ARG A 140 -15.94 0.40 -1.04
CA ARG A 140 -16.19 1.11 0.22
C ARG A 140 -16.07 0.16 1.41
N LYS A 141 -15.38 0.64 2.46
CA LYS A 141 -15.12 -0.09 3.70
C LYS A 141 -14.55 -1.51 3.49
N VAL A 142 -13.72 -1.70 2.45
CA VAL A 142 -12.98 -2.96 2.28
C VAL A 142 -12.06 -3.16 3.48
N VAL A 143 -12.09 -4.35 4.06
CA VAL A 143 -11.26 -4.71 5.22
C VAL A 143 -10.13 -5.59 4.74
N ILE A 144 -8.89 -5.09 4.83
CA ILE A 144 -7.68 -5.83 4.50
C ILE A 144 -7.08 -6.37 5.80
N THR A 145 -6.76 -7.66 5.82
CA THR A 145 -5.97 -8.27 6.90
C THR A 145 -4.66 -8.75 6.31
N ALA A 146 -3.54 -8.40 6.94
CA ALA A 146 -2.23 -8.89 6.56
C ALA A 146 -1.50 -9.48 7.77
N GLU A 147 -0.83 -10.61 7.56
CA GLU A 147 0.19 -11.12 8.45
C GLU A 147 1.52 -10.97 7.75
N VAL A 148 2.43 -10.20 8.36
CA VAL A 148 3.73 -9.85 7.81
C VAL A 148 4.80 -10.47 8.69
N ASP A 149 5.66 -11.31 8.12
CA ASP A 149 6.80 -11.89 8.80
C ASP A 149 7.95 -10.87 8.77
N ILE A 150 8.41 -10.47 9.95
CA ILE A 150 9.46 -9.48 10.15
C ILE A 150 10.76 -10.19 10.52
N GLY A 151 11.84 -9.81 9.86
CA GLY A 151 13.20 -10.14 10.26
C GLY A 151 13.98 -8.89 10.60
N ASP A 152 15.24 -9.11 10.93
CA ASP A 152 16.19 -8.06 11.22
C ASP A 152 17.24 -7.97 10.12
N ASN A 153 17.71 -6.77 9.84
CA ASN A 153 18.85 -6.50 8.97
C ASN A 153 19.78 -5.50 9.65
N ILE A 154 21.09 -5.58 9.40
CA ILE A 154 22.03 -4.53 9.82
C ILE A 154 22.13 -3.52 8.68
N GLY A 155 21.75 -2.28 8.97
CA GLY A 155 21.78 -1.18 8.02
C GLY A 155 23.21 -0.74 7.68
N LYS A 156 23.34 0.13 6.67
CA LYS A 156 24.65 0.72 6.31
C LYS A 156 25.21 1.63 7.41
N ASP A 157 24.34 2.11 8.28
CA ASP A 157 24.63 2.86 9.50
C ASP A 157 25.16 1.98 10.65
N GLY A 158 25.14 0.65 10.48
CA GLY A 158 25.50 -0.31 11.53
C GLY A 158 24.40 -0.51 12.57
N GLU A 159 23.23 0.11 12.39
CA GLU A 159 22.08 -0.07 13.29
C GLU A 159 21.22 -1.26 12.87
N LYS A 160 20.36 -1.70 13.77
CA LYS A 160 19.39 -2.77 13.52
C LYS A 160 18.15 -2.16 12.86
N HIS A 161 17.76 -2.69 11.69
CA HIS A 161 16.58 -2.31 10.93
C HIS A 161 15.62 -3.48 10.81
N TRP A 162 14.33 -3.21 10.64
CA TRP A 162 13.36 -4.27 10.32
C TRP A 162 13.39 -4.57 8.83
N LYS A 163 13.05 -5.81 8.48
CA LYS A 163 12.91 -6.28 7.10
C LYS A 163 11.67 -7.13 6.96
N ILE A 164 10.91 -6.94 5.89
CA ILE A 164 9.79 -7.82 5.58
C ILE A 164 10.33 -9.04 4.83
N ASN A 165 10.18 -10.21 5.44
CA ASN A 165 10.63 -11.48 4.85
C ASN A 165 9.55 -12.12 3.99
N ASN A 166 8.30 -12.06 4.46
CA ASN A 166 7.17 -12.67 3.80
C ASN A 166 5.87 -12.00 4.28
N TRP A 167 4.79 -12.18 3.53
CA TRP A 167 3.48 -11.69 3.91
C TRP A 167 2.38 -12.52 3.26
N LYS A 168 1.25 -12.59 3.95
CA LYS A 168 0.00 -13.09 3.39
C LYS A 168 -1.11 -12.11 3.72
N HIS A 169 -2.14 -12.10 2.89
CA HIS A 169 -3.25 -11.18 3.04
C HIS A 169 -4.58 -11.88 2.78
N SER A 170 -5.64 -11.25 3.29
CA SER A 170 -7.01 -11.49 2.90
C SER A 170 -7.75 -10.16 2.86
N TYR A 171 -8.88 -10.15 2.17
CA TYR A 171 -9.75 -8.99 2.11
C TYR A 171 -11.21 -9.39 2.23
N ASP A 172 -12.02 -8.48 2.74
CA ASP A 172 -13.46 -8.66 2.89
C ASP A 172 -14.21 -7.39 2.48
N LEU A 173 -15.22 -7.58 1.64
CA LEU A 173 -16.04 -6.49 1.10
C LEU A 173 -17.22 -6.26 2.02
N LYS A 174 -17.19 -5.15 2.78
CA LYS A 174 -18.24 -4.84 3.76
C LYS A 174 -19.45 -4.15 3.15
N GLU A 175 -19.29 -3.55 1.99
CA GLU A 175 -20.36 -2.90 1.23
C GLU A 175 -20.39 -3.44 -0.20
N LYS A 176 -21.44 -3.08 -0.92
CA LYS A 176 -21.56 -3.40 -2.35
C LYS A 176 -20.51 -2.62 -3.13
N SER A 177 -19.75 -3.32 -3.96
CA SER A 177 -18.76 -2.71 -4.86
C SER A 177 -19.44 -2.03 -6.03
N THR A 178 -18.80 -1.00 -6.58
CA THR A 178 -19.20 -0.43 -7.89
C THR A 178 -18.14 -0.81 -8.91
N ILE A 179 -18.57 -1.29 -10.06
CA ILE A 179 -17.71 -1.64 -11.19
C ILE A 179 -18.39 -1.08 -12.43
N GLU A 180 -17.71 -0.16 -13.10
CA GLU A 180 -18.14 0.45 -14.35
C GLU A 180 -17.11 0.12 -15.43
N LEU A 181 -17.57 -0.47 -16.51
CA LEU A 181 -16.76 -0.87 -17.66
C LEU A 181 -17.37 -0.24 -18.91
N GLU A 182 -16.58 0.58 -19.61
CA GLU A 182 -17.00 1.17 -20.87
C GLU A 182 -16.82 0.20 -22.04
N ASN A 183 -17.62 0.37 -23.10
CA ASN A 183 -17.45 -0.32 -24.38
C ASN A 183 -17.40 -1.87 -24.28
N LEU A 184 -18.29 -2.44 -23.46
CA LEU A 184 -18.58 -3.88 -23.47
C LEU A 184 -19.23 -4.29 -24.80
N PHE A 185 -18.91 -5.49 -25.29
CA PHE A 185 -19.42 -6.04 -26.56
C PHE A 185 -19.25 -5.09 -27.75
N ASN A 186 -18.11 -4.40 -27.80
CA ASN A 186 -17.76 -3.44 -28.85
C ASN A 186 -18.85 -2.37 -29.08
N GLY A 187 -19.53 -1.96 -28.01
CA GLY A 187 -20.55 -0.91 -28.05
C GLY A 187 -21.95 -1.39 -28.41
N ASN A 188 -22.20 -2.71 -28.46
CA ASN A 188 -23.56 -3.22 -28.63
C ASN A 188 -24.44 -2.82 -27.42
N GLU A 189 -25.36 -1.89 -27.62
CA GLU A 189 -26.19 -1.31 -26.54
C GLU A 189 -27.02 -2.35 -25.78
N ALA A 190 -27.60 -3.33 -26.46
CA ALA A 190 -28.45 -4.33 -25.83
C ALA A 190 -27.64 -5.26 -24.92
N LEU A 191 -26.55 -5.84 -25.45
CA LEU A 191 -25.66 -6.72 -24.69
C LEU A 191 -24.92 -5.96 -23.59
N GLY A 192 -24.42 -4.76 -23.91
CA GLY A 192 -23.72 -3.89 -22.97
C GLY A 192 -24.61 -3.43 -21.81
N ARG A 193 -25.91 -3.18 -22.04
CA ARG A 193 -26.86 -2.88 -20.96
C ARG A 193 -27.10 -4.08 -20.06
N ALA A 194 -27.41 -5.24 -20.64
CA ALA A 194 -27.63 -6.47 -19.87
C ALA A 194 -26.40 -6.85 -19.02
N ALA A 195 -25.19 -6.69 -19.58
CA ALA A 195 -23.96 -6.96 -18.86
C ALA A 195 -23.70 -5.96 -17.74
N ARG A 196 -23.94 -4.66 -17.96
CA ARG A 196 -23.84 -3.64 -16.89
C ARG A 196 -24.80 -3.92 -15.74
N GLU A 197 -26.03 -4.33 -16.03
CA GLU A 197 -27.00 -4.71 -14.99
C GLU A 197 -26.53 -5.92 -14.17
N LEU A 198 -25.98 -6.94 -14.84
CA LEU A 198 -25.42 -8.10 -14.13
C LEU A 198 -24.20 -7.72 -13.31
N ILE A 199 -23.27 -6.93 -13.85
CA ILE A 199 -22.09 -6.45 -13.13
C ILE A 199 -22.52 -5.66 -11.89
N ALA A 200 -23.51 -4.78 -12.03
CA ALA A 200 -24.06 -4.02 -10.92
C ALA A 200 -24.71 -4.93 -9.86
N ASN A 201 -25.36 -6.03 -10.25
CA ASN A 201 -26.03 -6.94 -9.31
C ASN A 201 -25.07 -7.93 -8.63
N SER A 202 -23.98 -8.30 -9.29
CA SER A 202 -23.02 -9.32 -8.83
C SER A 202 -21.61 -8.74 -8.59
N SER A 203 -21.52 -7.45 -8.25
CA SER A 203 -20.25 -6.74 -8.21
C SER A 203 -19.26 -7.32 -7.18
N ASN A 204 -19.75 -7.77 -6.02
CA ASN A 204 -18.88 -8.35 -5.00
C ASN A 204 -18.38 -9.75 -5.40
N GLU A 205 -19.21 -10.55 -6.07
CA GLU A 205 -18.86 -11.85 -6.61
C GLU A 205 -17.77 -11.69 -7.69
N ILE A 206 -17.93 -10.70 -8.57
CA ILE A 206 -16.93 -10.35 -9.59
C ILE A 206 -15.60 -9.95 -8.96
N VAL A 207 -15.62 -9.08 -7.93
CA VAL A 207 -14.38 -8.71 -7.21
C VAL A 207 -13.74 -9.94 -6.58
N LYS A 208 -14.50 -10.88 -6.04
CA LYS A 208 -13.95 -12.12 -5.44
C LYS A 208 -13.33 -13.06 -6.49
N GLU A 209 -13.90 -13.13 -7.69
CA GLU A 209 -13.40 -13.96 -8.79
C GLU A 209 -12.15 -13.34 -9.44
N VAL A 210 -12.20 -12.05 -9.76
CA VAL A 210 -11.19 -11.37 -10.61
C VAL A 210 -10.20 -10.55 -9.79
N GLY A 211 -10.60 -10.06 -8.63
CA GLY A 211 -9.79 -9.20 -7.77
C GLY A 211 -8.53 -9.83 -7.16
N PRO A 212 -8.43 -11.15 -6.86
CA PRO A 212 -7.26 -11.69 -6.15
C PRO A 212 -5.88 -11.32 -6.72
N PRO A 213 -5.58 -11.49 -8.03
CA PRO A 213 -4.28 -11.06 -8.59
C PRO A 213 -4.08 -9.54 -8.51
N ILE A 214 -5.14 -8.76 -8.70
CA ILE A 214 -5.11 -7.29 -8.64
C ILE A 214 -4.80 -6.80 -7.22
N VAL A 215 -5.54 -7.31 -6.23
CA VAL A 215 -5.35 -6.97 -4.82
C VAL A 215 -3.96 -7.40 -4.34
N LYS A 216 -3.48 -8.59 -4.76
CA LYS A 216 -2.12 -9.05 -4.45
C LYS A 216 -1.06 -8.11 -5.01
N ALA A 217 -1.20 -7.65 -6.25
CA ALA A 217 -0.25 -6.72 -6.85
C ALA A 217 -0.22 -5.36 -6.13
N ILE A 218 -1.39 -4.81 -5.79
CA ILE A 218 -1.50 -3.55 -5.05
C ILE A 218 -0.89 -3.69 -3.64
N ILE A 219 -1.26 -4.73 -2.89
CA ILE A 219 -0.72 -4.95 -1.54
C ILE A 219 0.79 -5.22 -1.60
N GLY A 220 1.28 -5.96 -2.59
CA GLY A 220 2.71 -6.19 -2.78
C GLY A 220 3.48 -4.89 -2.91
N LYS A 221 2.98 -3.94 -3.70
CA LYS A 221 3.60 -2.63 -3.88
C LYS A 221 3.53 -1.76 -2.61
N ILE A 222 2.47 -1.88 -1.81
CA ILE A 222 2.40 -1.24 -0.48
C ILE A 222 3.45 -1.85 0.44
N ILE A 223 3.54 -3.18 0.49
CA ILE A 223 4.52 -3.90 1.32
C ILE A 223 5.96 -3.55 0.92
N GLU A 224 6.27 -3.43 -0.37
CA GLU A 224 7.59 -2.97 -0.84
C GLU A 224 7.95 -1.59 -0.27
N ASN A 225 6.99 -0.66 -0.23
CA ASN A 225 7.22 0.68 0.31
C ASN A 225 7.36 0.68 1.83
N VAL A 226 6.59 -0.16 2.53
CA VAL A 226 6.75 -0.35 3.98
C VAL A 226 8.09 -1.02 4.30
N ASP A 227 8.55 -1.96 3.48
CA ASP A 227 9.85 -2.61 3.64
C ASP A 227 11.00 -1.61 3.43
N ARG A 228 10.92 -0.74 2.42
CA ARG A 228 11.88 0.36 2.25
C ARG A 228 11.91 1.30 3.46
N PHE A 229 10.73 1.66 3.98
CA PHE A 229 10.63 2.44 5.21
C PHE A 229 11.36 1.74 6.37
N PHE A 230 11.06 0.46 6.61
CA PHE A 230 11.68 -0.32 7.69
C PHE A 230 13.19 -0.51 7.56
N GLN A 231 13.72 -0.55 6.34
CA GLN A 231 15.15 -0.70 6.08
C GLN A 231 15.94 0.62 6.12
N ASN A 232 15.26 1.77 6.15
CA ASN A 232 15.89 3.09 6.25
C ASN A 232 15.60 3.79 7.59
N VAL A 233 14.84 3.15 8.49
CA VAL A 233 14.52 3.66 9.82
C VAL A 233 14.97 2.64 10.85
N PRO A 234 15.90 3.00 11.75
CA PRO A 234 16.36 2.10 12.78
C PRO A 234 15.20 1.55 13.61
N ALA A 235 15.28 0.28 14.00
CA ALA A 235 14.27 -0.37 14.82
C ALA A 235 14.07 0.35 16.18
N SER A 236 15.12 0.98 16.70
CA SER A 236 15.11 1.82 17.90
C SER A 236 14.27 3.10 17.74
N GLU A 237 13.97 3.52 16.50
CA GLU A 237 13.04 4.59 16.16
C GLU A 237 11.59 4.12 15.98
N LEU A 238 11.37 2.82 15.82
CA LEU A 238 10.05 2.23 15.60
C LEU A 238 9.43 1.67 16.88
N ALA A 239 10.26 1.19 17.79
CA ALA A 239 9.84 0.53 19.02
C ALA A 239 10.78 0.83 20.20
N ILE A 240 10.34 0.46 21.40
CA ILE A 240 11.08 0.67 22.67
C ILE A 240 11.46 -0.64 23.38
N ASP A 241 11.37 -1.77 22.67
CA ASP A 241 11.69 -3.11 23.19
C ASP A 241 13.15 -3.55 22.92
#